data_AF-A0A519V8M3-F1
#
_entry.id   AF-A0A519V8M3-F1
#
_cell.length_a   1.000
_cell.length_b   1.000
_cell.length_c   1.000
_cell.angle_alpha   90.00
_cell.angle_beta   90.00
_cell.angle_gamma   90.00
#
_symmetry.space_group_name_H-M   'P 1'
#
loop_
_entity.id
_entity.type
_entity.pdbx_description
1 polymer ?
#
loop_
_entity_poly.entity_id
_entity_poly.type
_entity_poly.pdbx_seq_one_letter_code
_entity_poly.pdbx_strand_id
1 'polypeptide(L)'
;MLSSCISRLRRPEITGVIVDYDKNPIVNCKVGEALTDKDGRFKLTEERYNTFFLAEMFVMEAPPLMVIEMIEKTGFEKDVISIHNSRGGGQRKGAKFKIDTVFLRKVNQTFDVSALLENSDWKLGFTKNADTIYLVKNGFRDWCKTDRCSPFYSEYQALTDNYYYGGKNLPEGMIRRSIDIGFDSEKSPLNIKMICEYRSTFEGPNRPPDTTSTKGSFQVLNNAKLIFEAGDIKQISGKYNISEVDLFQMKLTKVN
;
A
#
# COMPACT_ATOMS: atom_id res chain seq x y z
N MET A 1 -0.73 49.85 -11.63
CA MET A 1 0.29 48.79 -11.57
C MET A 1 -0.41 47.45 -11.76
N LEU A 2 -0.25 46.81 -12.92
CA LEU A 2 -0.77 45.47 -13.20
C LEU A 2 0.12 44.43 -12.50
N SER A 3 -0.16 44.16 -11.22
CA SER A 3 0.43 43.00 -10.54
C SER A 3 -0.41 41.77 -10.88
N SER A 4 -0.26 41.24 -12.10
CA SER A 4 -0.87 39.97 -12.49
C SER A 4 -0.06 38.82 -11.86
N CYS A 5 -0.22 38.64 -10.55
CA CYS A 5 0.33 37.51 -9.80
C CYS A 5 -0.78 36.48 -9.62
N ILE A 6 -0.54 35.24 -10.07
CA ILE A 6 -1.42 34.12 -9.78
C ILE A 6 -0.92 33.46 -8.49
N SER A 7 -1.83 33.18 -7.56
CA SER A 7 -1.52 32.41 -6.36
C SER A 7 -1.68 30.91 -6.65
N ARG A 8 -0.60 30.15 -6.47
CA ARG A 8 -0.54 28.70 -6.68
C ARG A 8 -0.41 27.96 -5.36
N LEU A 9 -0.98 26.75 -5.32
CA LEU A 9 -0.89 25.88 -4.16
C LEU A 9 0.48 25.21 -4.12
N ARG A 10 1.19 25.35 -2.99
CA ARG A 10 2.40 24.56 -2.69
C ARG A 10 2.09 23.37 -1.82
N ARG A 11 1.19 23.56 -0.85
CA ARG A 11 0.74 22.53 0.08
C ARG A 11 -0.67 22.87 0.58
N PRO A 12 -1.65 21.95 0.53
CA PRO A 12 -2.94 22.16 1.17
C PRO A 12 -2.77 22.18 2.69
N GLU A 13 -3.78 22.64 3.43
CA GLU A 13 -3.86 22.32 4.86
C GLU A 13 -3.95 20.80 5.03
N ILE A 14 -2.98 20.18 5.70
CA ILE A 14 -2.96 18.73 5.91
C ILE A 14 -3.31 18.43 7.36
N THR A 15 -4.26 17.53 7.56
CA THR A 15 -4.70 17.09 8.89
C THR A 15 -4.73 15.57 8.98
N GLY A 16 -4.36 15.05 10.14
CA GLY A 16 -4.38 13.61 10.40
C GLY A 16 -4.03 13.28 11.85
N VAL A 17 -3.89 12.00 12.12
CA VAL A 17 -3.52 11.43 13.41
C VAL A 17 -2.37 10.45 13.21
N ILE A 18 -1.33 10.56 14.04
CA ILE A 18 -0.24 9.60 14.10
C ILE A 18 -0.47 8.66 15.28
N VAL A 19 -0.49 7.36 15.02
CA VAL A 19 -0.64 6.31 16.04
C VAL A 19 0.46 5.26 15.88
N ASP A 20 0.74 4.52 16.95
CA ASP A 20 1.51 3.28 16.84
C ASP A 20 0.64 2.13 16.31
N TYR A 21 1.21 0.93 16.17
CA TYR A 21 0.51 -0.22 15.62
C TYR A 21 -0.57 -0.78 16.54
N ASP A 22 -0.49 -0.46 17.83
CA ASP A 22 -1.49 -0.77 18.85
C ASP A 22 -2.61 0.29 18.88
N LYS A 23 -2.58 1.25 17.94
CA LYS A 23 -3.50 2.39 17.81
C LYS A 23 -3.39 3.41 18.96
N ASN A 24 -2.28 3.39 19.70
CA ASN A 24 -2.03 4.42 20.71
C ASN A 24 -1.58 5.71 20.01
N PRO A 25 -2.19 6.87 20.34
CA PRO A 25 -1.75 8.15 19.81
C PRO A 25 -0.30 8.47 20.17
N ILE A 26 0.47 8.95 19.19
CA ILE A 26 1.86 9.35 19.41
C ILE A 26 1.91 10.86 19.63
N VAL A 27 2.19 11.27 20.86
CA VAL A 27 2.31 12.69 21.27
C VAL A 27 3.68 13.25 20.92
N ASN A 28 3.77 14.53 20.55
CA ASN A 28 5.02 15.21 20.19
C ASN A 28 5.83 14.45 19.12
N CYS A 29 5.14 13.89 18.13
CA CYS A 29 5.70 13.40 16.89
C CYS A 29 5.84 14.56 15.92
N LYS A 30 7.00 14.72 15.30
CA LYS A 30 7.23 15.77 14.31
C LYS A 30 6.69 15.31 12.97
N VAL A 31 5.81 16.10 12.38
CA VAL A 31 5.28 15.91 11.03
C VAL A 31 5.51 17.22 10.30
N GLY A 32 6.42 17.27 9.34
CA GLY A 32 6.83 18.54 8.71
C GLY A 32 7.31 19.56 9.76
N GLU A 33 6.68 20.73 9.80
CA GLU A 33 6.88 21.75 10.84
C GLU A 33 6.00 21.61 12.10
N ALA A 34 5.00 20.73 12.09
CA ALA A 34 4.07 20.56 13.20
C ALA A 34 4.51 19.47 14.18
N LEU A 35 4.01 19.59 15.42
CA LEU A 35 4.06 18.52 16.42
C LEU A 35 2.66 17.99 16.67
N THR A 36 2.53 16.68 16.87
CA THR A 36 1.26 16.07 17.25
C THR A 36 0.87 16.43 18.69
N ASP A 37 -0.43 16.61 18.91
CA ASP A 37 -1.00 16.85 20.23
C ASP A 37 -1.13 15.55 21.06
N LYS A 38 -1.78 15.67 22.23
CA LYS A 38 -2.03 14.55 23.16
C LYS A 38 -2.87 13.41 22.55
N ASP A 39 -3.66 13.72 21.53
CA ASP A 39 -4.53 12.77 20.81
C ASP A 39 -3.85 12.31 19.51
N GLY A 40 -2.55 12.59 19.35
CA GLY A 40 -1.75 12.23 18.17
C GLY A 40 -2.10 13.05 16.93
N ARG A 41 -2.93 14.08 17.04
CA ARG A 41 -3.42 14.86 15.90
C ARG A 41 -2.38 15.90 15.49
N PHE A 42 -2.22 16.11 14.19
CA PHE A 42 -1.40 17.19 13.65
C PHE A 42 -2.17 18.01 12.63
N LYS A 43 -1.71 19.24 12.43
CA LYS A 43 -2.22 20.17 11.42
C LYS A 43 -1.06 20.95 10.81
N LEU A 44 -0.83 20.74 9.53
CA LEU A 44 0.07 21.56 8.70
C LEU A 44 -0.74 22.68 8.05
N THR A 45 -0.17 23.88 8.01
CA THR A 45 -0.85 25.03 7.41
C THR A 45 -0.76 24.99 5.89
N GLU A 46 -1.77 25.57 5.22
CA GLU A 46 -1.75 25.74 3.76
C GLU A 46 -0.58 26.66 3.35
N GLU A 47 0.24 26.21 2.40
CA GLU A 47 1.30 27.02 1.80
C GLU A 47 0.97 27.37 0.35
N ARG A 48 1.24 28.63 0.00
CA ARG A 48 1.03 29.18 -1.34
C ARG A 48 2.22 30.01 -1.78
N TYR A 49 2.41 30.07 -3.09
CA TYR A 49 3.38 30.95 -3.72
C TYR A 49 2.73 31.77 -4.82
N ASN A 50 3.32 32.91 -5.15
CA ASN A 50 2.87 33.77 -6.23
C ASN A 50 3.77 33.56 -7.44
N THR A 51 3.16 33.43 -8.61
CA THR A 51 3.86 33.33 -9.89
C THR A 51 3.35 34.40 -10.86
N PHE A 52 4.19 34.81 -11.80
CA PHE A 52 3.87 35.89 -12.73
C PHE A 52 3.02 35.37 -13.88
N PHE A 53 1.88 36.02 -14.14
CA PHE A 53 0.85 35.57 -15.10
C PHE A 53 1.39 35.31 -16.52
N LEU A 54 2.31 36.15 -17.01
CA LEU A 54 2.89 35.96 -18.35
C LEU A 54 3.66 34.64 -18.48
N ALA A 55 4.34 34.17 -17.43
CA ALA A 55 5.08 32.92 -17.45
C ALA A 55 4.14 31.70 -17.56
N GLU A 56 2.95 31.78 -16.97
CA GLU A 56 1.97 30.69 -17.03
C GLU A 56 1.11 30.68 -18.30
N MET A 57 0.93 31.83 -18.97
CA MET A 57 0.30 31.86 -20.29
C MET A 57 1.04 31.02 -21.33
N PHE A 58 2.36 30.84 -21.20
CA PHE A 58 3.14 29.97 -22.09
C PHE A 58 3.09 28.49 -21.69
N VAL A 59 2.75 28.17 -20.44
CA VAL A 59 2.70 26.79 -19.90
C VAL A 59 1.27 26.23 -19.95
N MET A 60 0.23 27.08 -20.02
CA MET A 60 -1.19 26.77 -20.22
C MET A 60 -1.85 25.79 -19.22
N GLU A 61 -1.11 25.23 -18.26
CA GLU A 61 -1.61 24.33 -17.23
C GLU A 61 -0.96 24.64 -15.86
N ALA A 62 -1.73 24.51 -14.78
CA ALA A 62 -1.18 24.68 -13.43
C ALA A 62 -0.23 23.51 -13.13
N PRO A 63 0.93 23.76 -12.49
CA PRO A 63 1.90 22.70 -12.25
C PRO A 63 1.33 21.61 -11.33
N PRO A 64 1.89 20.38 -11.41
CA PRO A 64 1.54 19.33 -10.50
C PRO A 64 1.89 19.73 -9.06
N LEU A 65 1.05 19.33 -8.12
CA LEU A 65 1.30 19.47 -6.69
C LEU A 65 2.13 18.26 -6.23
N MET A 66 3.28 18.55 -5.61
CA MET A 66 4.12 17.57 -4.93
C MET A 66 4.41 18.07 -3.53
N VAL A 67 3.95 17.33 -2.53
CA VAL A 67 4.18 17.61 -1.11
C VAL A 67 4.89 16.42 -0.50
N ILE A 68 5.93 16.67 0.29
CA ILE A 68 6.70 15.65 0.99
C ILE A 68 6.87 16.14 2.43
N GLU A 69 6.31 15.40 3.40
CA GLU A 69 6.38 15.74 4.82
C GLU A 69 7.02 14.59 5.59
N MET A 70 8.16 14.87 6.22
CA MET A 70 8.87 13.89 7.06
C MET A 70 8.14 13.69 8.39
N ILE A 71 8.10 12.43 8.85
CA ILE A 71 7.61 12.02 10.16
C ILE A 71 8.78 11.53 11.00
N GLU A 72 8.98 12.13 12.17
CA GLU A 72 10.09 11.81 13.07
C GLU A 72 9.65 11.74 14.54
N LYS A 73 9.95 10.62 15.20
CA LYS A 73 9.78 10.44 16.65
C LYS A 73 10.84 9.49 17.20
N THR A 74 11.48 9.87 18.31
CA THR A 74 12.41 8.97 19.02
C THR A 74 11.72 7.67 19.44
N GLY A 75 12.34 6.54 19.15
CA GLY A 75 11.78 5.21 19.40
C GLY A 75 10.96 4.65 18.23
N PHE A 76 10.80 5.41 17.16
CA PHE A 76 10.09 5.00 15.95
C PHE A 76 10.98 5.11 14.71
N GLU A 77 10.68 4.30 13.71
CA GLU A 77 11.28 4.42 12.38
C GLU A 77 10.78 5.71 11.72
N LYS A 78 11.67 6.39 10.97
CA LYS A 78 11.29 7.57 10.20
C LYS A 78 10.40 7.15 9.04
N ASP A 79 9.43 8.00 8.69
CA ASP A 79 8.55 7.77 7.56
C ASP A 79 8.22 9.09 6.84
N VAL A 80 7.54 9.02 5.71
CA VAL A 80 7.25 10.17 4.86
C VAL A 80 5.81 10.12 4.37
N ILE A 81 5.13 11.26 4.40
CA ILE A 81 3.87 11.50 3.70
C ILE A 81 4.19 12.17 2.38
N SER A 82 3.93 11.49 1.26
CA SER A 82 3.98 12.12 -0.06
C SER A 82 2.59 12.26 -0.68
N ILE A 83 2.29 13.46 -1.16
CA ILE A 83 1.06 13.77 -1.90
C ILE A 83 1.46 14.21 -3.31
N HIS A 84 0.97 13.48 -4.30
CA HIS A 84 1.10 13.84 -5.70
C HIS A 84 -0.28 14.07 -6.33
N ASN A 85 -0.47 15.23 -6.96
CA ASN A 85 -1.65 15.50 -7.78
C ASN A 85 -1.21 16.24 -9.05
N SER A 86 -1.36 15.58 -10.20
CA SER A 86 -0.95 16.09 -11.51
C SER A 86 -1.62 17.42 -11.89
N ARG A 87 -2.76 17.76 -11.28
CA ARG A 87 -3.50 19.01 -11.50
C ARG A 87 -3.71 19.81 -10.22
N GLY A 88 -2.90 19.56 -9.19
CA GLY A 88 -3.11 20.08 -7.84
C GLY A 88 -2.69 21.55 -7.64
N GLY A 89 -1.75 22.08 -8.41
CA GLY A 89 -1.22 23.44 -8.20
C GLY A 89 -2.25 24.56 -8.44
N GLY A 90 -3.33 24.27 -9.17
CA GLY A 90 -4.41 25.19 -9.49
C GLY A 90 -5.54 25.26 -8.47
N GLN A 91 -5.47 24.51 -7.37
CA GLN A 91 -6.52 24.52 -6.35
C GLN A 91 -6.72 25.93 -5.77
N ARG A 92 -7.95 26.23 -5.33
CA ARG A 92 -8.32 27.53 -4.73
C ARG A 92 -7.76 27.65 -3.31
N LYS A 93 -7.71 28.88 -2.79
CA LYS A 93 -7.36 29.15 -1.39
C LYS A 93 -8.33 28.44 -0.45
N GLY A 94 -7.83 27.90 0.66
CA GLY A 94 -8.59 27.05 1.58
C GLY A 94 -8.56 25.57 1.18
N ALA A 95 -7.55 25.15 0.41
CA ALA A 95 -7.37 23.76 0.03
C ALA A 95 -7.06 22.90 1.26
N LYS A 96 -7.76 21.77 1.41
CA LYS A 96 -7.62 20.86 2.56
C LYS A 96 -7.37 19.44 2.09
N PHE A 97 -6.55 18.72 2.84
CA PHE A 97 -6.28 17.31 2.65
C PHE A 97 -6.32 16.59 4.00
N LYS A 98 -7.26 15.66 4.16
CA LYS A 98 -7.35 14.83 5.36
C LYS A 98 -6.68 13.49 5.06
N ILE A 99 -5.50 13.25 5.64
CA ILE A 99 -4.81 11.95 5.49
C ILE A 99 -5.45 10.85 6.35
N ASP A 100 -6.24 11.26 7.34
CA ASP A 100 -6.88 10.42 8.35
C ASP A 100 -5.88 9.82 9.36
N THR A 101 -5.59 8.53 9.29
CA THR A 101 -4.74 7.83 10.28
C THR A 101 -3.44 7.36 9.64
N VAL A 102 -2.31 7.65 10.28
CA VAL A 102 -0.98 7.19 9.88
C VAL A 102 -0.39 6.32 10.99
N PHE A 103 -0.03 5.10 10.64
CA PHE A 103 0.61 4.14 11.55
C PHE A 103 2.13 4.29 11.47
N LEU A 104 2.76 4.57 12.61
CA LEU A 104 4.22 4.68 12.70
C LEU A 104 4.80 3.46 13.43
N ARG A 105 5.81 2.84 12.80
CA ARG A 105 6.46 1.63 13.30
C ARG A 105 7.46 1.95 14.40
N LYS A 106 7.42 1.21 15.51
CA LYS A 106 8.45 1.28 16.56
C LYS A 106 9.75 0.66 16.04
N VAL A 107 10.89 1.17 16.49
CA VAL A 107 12.18 0.54 16.20
C VAL A 107 12.19 -0.87 16.79
N ASN A 108 12.66 -1.85 16.01
CA ASN A 108 12.66 -3.28 16.37
C ASN A 108 11.25 -3.84 16.66
N GLN A 109 10.21 -3.32 15.99
CA GLN A 109 8.85 -3.86 16.08
C GLN A 109 8.84 -5.36 15.79
N THR A 110 8.28 -6.13 16.72
CA THR A 110 8.01 -7.56 16.56
C THR A 110 6.53 -7.80 16.26
N PHE A 111 6.22 -8.92 15.63
CA PHE A 111 4.86 -9.31 15.29
C PHE A 111 4.54 -10.71 15.81
N ASP A 112 3.35 -10.86 16.37
CA ASP A 112 2.70 -12.14 16.49
C ASP A 112 2.00 -12.43 15.15
N VAL A 113 2.58 -13.34 14.37
CA VAL A 113 2.12 -13.62 13.00
C VAL A 113 0.80 -14.36 13.03
N SER A 114 0.58 -15.25 13.99
CA SER A 114 -0.69 -15.95 14.15
C SER A 114 -1.81 -14.94 14.44
N ALA A 115 -1.59 -14.02 15.39
CA ALA A 115 -2.57 -12.97 15.69
C ALA A 115 -2.77 -11.97 14.52
N LEU A 116 -1.73 -11.71 13.73
CA LEU A 116 -1.80 -10.82 12.58
C LEU A 116 -2.68 -11.38 11.45
N LEU A 117 -2.63 -12.70 11.26
CA LEU A 117 -3.39 -13.43 10.26
C LEU A 117 -4.81 -13.78 10.75
N GLU A 118 -5.01 -13.97 12.04
CA GLU A 118 -6.31 -14.36 12.58
C GLU A 118 -7.44 -13.37 12.20
N ASN A 119 -8.57 -13.92 11.75
CA ASN A 119 -9.79 -13.20 11.34
C ASN A 119 -9.51 -12.03 10.40
N SER A 120 -8.74 -12.27 9.33
CA SER A 120 -8.32 -11.23 8.41
C SER A 120 -8.25 -11.68 6.95
N ASP A 121 -8.53 -10.72 6.05
CA ASP A 121 -8.47 -10.91 4.60
C ASP A 121 -7.19 -10.36 4.01
N TRP A 122 -6.60 -11.11 3.10
CA TRP A 122 -5.35 -10.77 2.43
C TRP A 122 -5.44 -11.05 0.93
N LYS A 123 -4.59 -10.37 0.18
CA LYS A 123 -4.35 -10.62 -1.23
C LYS A 123 -2.98 -11.23 -1.42
N LEU A 124 -2.88 -12.21 -2.31
CA LEU A 124 -1.66 -12.95 -2.55
C LEU A 124 -1.14 -12.71 -3.98
N GLY A 125 0.12 -12.31 -4.06
CA GLY A 125 0.93 -12.32 -5.28
C GLY A 125 2.09 -13.29 -5.11
N PHE A 126 2.54 -13.94 -6.18
CA PHE A 126 3.67 -14.85 -6.10
C PHE A 126 4.45 -14.90 -7.40
N THR A 127 5.74 -15.18 -7.31
CA THR A 127 6.66 -15.33 -8.44
C THR A 127 6.30 -16.52 -9.32
N LYS A 128 6.78 -16.56 -10.56
CA LYS A 128 6.49 -17.65 -11.52
C LYS A 128 6.69 -19.07 -10.95
N ASN A 129 7.70 -19.26 -10.10
CA ASN A 129 8.04 -20.56 -9.51
C ASN A 129 7.41 -20.78 -8.12
N ALA A 130 6.61 -19.82 -7.62
CA ALA A 130 6.10 -19.79 -6.26
C ALA A 130 7.19 -19.96 -5.19
N ASP A 131 8.40 -19.49 -5.49
CA ASP A 131 9.53 -19.43 -4.56
C ASP A 131 9.43 -18.21 -3.63
N THR A 132 8.70 -17.17 -4.04
CA THR A 132 8.40 -16.00 -3.21
C THR A 132 6.92 -15.66 -3.28
N ILE A 133 6.31 -15.40 -2.13
CA ILE A 133 4.91 -14.98 -1.98
C ILE A 133 4.87 -13.62 -1.27
N TYR A 134 4.01 -12.74 -1.76
CA TYR A 134 3.67 -11.44 -1.20
C TYR A 134 2.22 -11.48 -0.73
N LEU A 135 2.00 -11.21 0.55
CA LEU A 135 0.70 -11.02 1.15
C LEU A 135 0.50 -9.54 1.43
N VAL A 136 -0.63 -9.01 1.00
CA VAL A 136 -1.04 -7.62 1.23
C VAL A 136 -2.42 -7.63 1.88
N LYS A 137 -2.57 -7.04 3.07
CA LYS A 137 -3.84 -7.04 3.79
C LYS A 137 -4.92 -6.31 2.99
N ASN A 138 -6.16 -6.79 3.05
CA ASN A 138 -7.24 -6.13 2.35
C ASN A 138 -7.41 -4.69 2.85
N GLY A 139 -7.65 -3.75 1.93
CA GLY A 139 -7.63 -2.31 2.24
C GLY A 139 -6.23 -1.71 2.43
N PHE A 140 -5.14 -2.37 2.05
CA PHE A 140 -3.76 -1.87 2.22
C PHE A 140 -3.57 -0.39 1.83
N ARG A 141 -4.08 0.02 0.66
CA ARG A 141 -3.95 1.42 0.19
C ARG A 141 -4.79 2.41 1.01
N ASP A 142 -5.79 1.91 1.74
CA ASP A 142 -6.60 2.70 2.64
C ASP A 142 -5.92 2.92 3.98
N TRP A 143 -5.06 1.99 4.42
CA TRP A 143 -4.43 2.03 5.74
C TRP A 143 -2.95 2.44 5.72
N CYS A 144 -2.19 2.01 4.72
CA CYS A 144 -0.81 2.44 4.58
C CYS A 144 -0.68 3.67 3.70
N LYS A 145 -0.58 4.83 4.36
CA LYS A 145 -0.59 6.16 3.74
C LYS A 145 0.80 6.79 3.55
N THR A 146 1.85 6.05 3.87
CA THR A 146 3.23 6.55 3.84
C THR A 146 4.06 5.89 2.77
N ASP A 147 5.17 6.52 2.41
CA ASP A 147 6.03 6.09 1.31
C ASP A 147 6.69 4.74 1.57
N ARG A 148 6.91 4.38 2.84
CA ARG A 148 7.45 3.08 3.25
C ARG A 148 6.71 1.88 2.66
N CYS A 149 5.41 2.03 2.39
CA CYS A 149 4.59 0.96 1.82
C CYS A 149 4.62 0.86 0.30
N SER A 150 5.10 1.89 -0.39
CA SER A 150 5.10 1.91 -1.86
C SER A 150 5.96 0.80 -2.46
N PRO A 151 7.22 0.56 -2.02
CA PRO A 151 8.08 -0.45 -2.64
C PRO A 151 7.46 -1.85 -2.61
N PHE A 152 6.99 -2.30 -1.45
CA PHE A 152 6.39 -3.62 -1.29
C PHE A 152 5.13 -3.78 -2.15
N TYR A 153 4.27 -2.77 -2.16
CA TYR A 153 3.03 -2.82 -2.93
C TYR A 153 3.31 -2.83 -4.44
N SER A 154 4.29 -2.07 -4.91
CA SER A 154 4.73 -2.09 -6.30
C SER A 154 5.26 -3.47 -6.72
N GLU A 155 6.04 -4.14 -5.86
CA GLU A 155 6.49 -5.52 -6.12
C GLU A 155 5.29 -6.49 -6.20
N TYR A 156 4.37 -6.43 -5.24
CA TYR A 156 3.14 -7.23 -5.27
C TYR A 156 2.32 -7.00 -6.57
N GLN A 157 2.17 -5.75 -7.01
CA GLN A 157 1.44 -5.42 -8.22
C GLN A 157 2.12 -5.96 -9.49
N ALA A 158 3.45 -5.89 -9.56
CA ALA A 158 4.21 -6.47 -10.67
C ALA A 158 4.03 -8.00 -10.79
N LEU A 159 3.68 -8.68 -9.70
CA LEU A 159 3.42 -10.12 -9.69
C LEU A 159 1.99 -10.50 -10.09
N THR A 160 1.05 -9.55 -10.06
CA THR A 160 -0.39 -9.79 -10.22
C THR A 160 -0.99 -9.12 -11.45
N ASP A 161 -0.33 -8.13 -12.05
CA ASP A 161 -0.82 -7.37 -13.20
C ASP A 161 0.28 -7.13 -14.25
N ASN A 162 0.23 -7.89 -15.35
CA ASN A 162 1.13 -7.73 -16.48
C ASN A 162 0.71 -6.57 -17.40
N TYR A 163 -0.54 -6.09 -17.33
CA TYR A 163 -1.05 -5.06 -18.24
C TYR A 163 -0.42 -3.70 -17.94
N TYR A 164 -0.29 -3.34 -16.67
CA TYR A 164 0.23 -2.03 -16.26
C TYR A 164 1.75 -2.02 -16.04
N TYR A 165 2.33 -3.14 -15.59
CA TYR A 165 3.72 -3.17 -15.12
C TYR A 165 4.70 -3.89 -16.04
N GLY A 166 4.25 -4.46 -17.16
CA GLY A 166 5.11 -5.11 -18.17
C GLY A 166 5.89 -6.33 -17.67
N GLY A 167 5.68 -6.76 -16.42
CA GLY A 167 6.29 -7.94 -15.83
C GLY A 167 5.89 -9.20 -16.61
N LYS A 168 6.82 -10.15 -16.75
CA LYS A 168 6.56 -11.47 -17.35
C LYS A 168 6.32 -12.52 -16.26
N ASN A 169 5.61 -12.15 -15.19
CA ASN A 169 5.42 -13.04 -14.03
C ASN A 169 4.22 -13.98 -14.19
N LEU A 170 3.15 -13.51 -14.87
CA LEU A 170 2.00 -14.37 -15.16
C LEU A 170 2.25 -15.28 -16.38
N PRO A 171 1.54 -16.42 -16.48
CA PRO A 171 1.56 -17.29 -17.66
C PRO A 171 1.24 -16.54 -18.96
N GLU A 172 1.68 -17.10 -20.08
CA GLU A 172 1.41 -16.54 -21.40
C GLU A 172 -0.11 -16.37 -21.65
N GLY A 173 -0.49 -15.21 -22.19
CA GLY A 173 -1.89 -14.84 -22.43
C GLY A 173 -2.65 -14.31 -21.19
N MET A 174 -2.11 -14.47 -19.98
CA MET A 174 -2.70 -13.93 -18.75
C MET A 174 -2.27 -12.47 -18.52
N ILE A 175 -3.23 -11.57 -18.30
CA ILE A 175 -2.98 -10.15 -18.05
C ILE A 175 -3.04 -9.79 -16.57
N ARG A 176 -3.87 -10.51 -15.79
CA ARG A 176 -4.02 -10.28 -14.36
C ARG A 176 -4.36 -11.58 -13.63
N ARG A 177 -3.89 -11.71 -12.39
CA ARG A 177 -4.28 -12.75 -11.45
C ARG A 177 -4.56 -12.13 -10.10
N SER A 178 -5.79 -12.27 -9.59
CA SER A 178 -6.13 -11.93 -8.21
C SER A 178 -6.24 -13.22 -7.39
N ILE A 179 -5.71 -13.19 -6.17
CA ILE A 179 -5.88 -14.28 -5.21
C ILE A 179 -6.26 -13.63 -3.89
N ASP A 180 -7.51 -13.83 -3.49
CA ASP A 180 -8.01 -13.39 -2.19
C ASP A 180 -7.97 -14.57 -1.22
N ILE A 181 -7.52 -14.31 0.00
CA ILE A 181 -7.33 -15.30 1.06
C ILE A 181 -7.98 -14.78 2.34
N GLY A 182 -8.94 -15.54 2.85
CA GLY A 182 -9.52 -15.33 4.18
C GLY A 182 -8.86 -16.24 5.20
N PHE A 183 -8.19 -15.65 6.18
CA PHE A 183 -7.67 -16.33 7.35
C PHE A 183 -8.69 -16.16 8.49
N ASP A 184 -9.34 -17.25 8.89
CA ASP A 184 -10.23 -17.25 10.06
C ASP A 184 -9.38 -17.56 11.32
N SER A 185 -9.46 -18.77 11.86
CA SER A 185 -8.52 -19.27 12.89
C SER A 185 -7.55 -20.28 12.29
N GLU A 186 -6.40 -20.55 12.92
CA GLU A 186 -5.46 -21.61 12.47
C GLU A 186 -6.11 -22.99 12.37
N LYS A 187 -7.17 -23.24 13.16
CA LYS A 187 -7.94 -24.49 13.13
C LYS A 187 -9.06 -24.49 12.09
N SER A 188 -9.36 -23.33 11.52
CA SER A 188 -10.38 -23.16 10.49
C SER A 188 -9.77 -23.35 9.10
N PRO A 189 -10.54 -23.87 8.14
CA PRO A 189 -10.09 -23.94 6.76
C PRO A 189 -9.87 -22.54 6.20
N LEU A 190 -8.73 -22.33 5.57
CA LEU A 190 -8.39 -21.13 4.83
C LEU A 190 -9.25 -21.05 3.56
N ASN A 191 -9.94 -19.93 3.33
CA ASN A 191 -10.71 -19.75 2.09
C ASN A 191 -9.85 -19.05 1.05
N ILE A 192 -9.67 -19.67 -0.12
CA ILE A 192 -8.88 -19.09 -1.21
C ILE A 192 -9.75 -18.93 -2.46
N LYS A 193 -9.74 -17.74 -3.04
CA LYS A 193 -10.37 -17.44 -4.33
C LYS A 193 -9.35 -16.86 -5.29
N MET A 194 -9.07 -17.59 -6.36
CA MET A 194 -8.20 -17.14 -7.46
C MET A 194 -9.06 -16.79 -8.68
N ILE A 195 -8.76 -15.63 -9.29
CA ILE A 195 -9.35 -15.18 -10.55
C ILE A 195 -8.22 -14.89 -11.52
N CYS A 196 -8.27 -15.51 -12.69
CA CYS A 196 -7.30 -15.33 -13.78
C CYS A 196 -7.98 -14.62 -14.96
N GLU A 197 -7.45 -13.46 -15.35
CA GLU A 197 -7.92 -12.66 -16.48
C GLU A 197 -6.94 -12.77 -17.66
N TYR A 198 -7.47 -12.89 -18.87
CA TYR A 198 -6.69 -13.11 -20.09
C TYR A 198 -6.81 -11.96 -21.06
N ARG A 199 -5.81 -11.80 -21.93
CA ARG A 199 -5.81 -10.75 -22.95
C ARG A 199 -6.98 -10.99 -23.91
N SER A 200 -7.84 -9.98 -24.04
CA SER A 200 -8.82 -9.88 -25.12
C SER A 200 -8.10 -9.42 -26.41
N THR A 201 -8.33 -10.13 -27.52
CA THR A 201 -7.82 -9.75 -28.84
C THR A 201 -8.98 -9.42 -29.76
N PHE A 202 -8.77 -8.48 -30.70
CA PHE A 202 -9.79 -8.07 -31.67
C PHE A 202 -10.24 -9.23 -32.60
N GLU A 203 -9.38 -10.22 -32.85
CA GLU A 203 -9.58 -11.26 -33.87
C GLU A 203 -10.04 -12.63 -33.34
N GLY A 204 -10.14 -12.87 -32.03
CA GLY A 204 -10.37 -14.23 -31.53
C GLY A 204 -10.55 -14.30 -30.02
N PRO A 205 -11.18 -15.38 -29.50
CA PRO A 205 -12.18 -15.31 -28.45
C PRO A 205 -11.66 -14.62 -27.19
N ASN A 206 -12.47 -13.68 -26.71
CA ASN A 206 -12.31 -13.09 -25.38
C ASN A 206 -12.53 -14.20 -24.35
N ARG A 207 -11.44 -14.87 -23.95
CA ARG A 207 -11.50 -15.90 -22.92
C ARG A 207 -12.08 -15.25 -21.65
N PRO A 208 -13.22 -15.74 -21.13
CA PRO A 208 -13.76 -15.23 -19.89
C PRO A 208 -12.77 -15.48 -18.73
N PRO A 209 -12.83 -14.69 -17.65
CA PRO A 209 -12.01 -14.96 -16.47
C PRO A 209 -12.27 -16.36 -15.91
N ASP A 210 -11.21 -17.07 -15.56
CA ASP A 210 -11.32 -18.35 -14.85
C ASP A 210 -11.32 -18.09 -13.35
N THR A 211 -12.26 -18.68 -12.63
CA THR A 211 -12.33 -18.60 -11.17
C THR A 211 -12.11 -19.97 -10.54
N THR A 212 -11.21 -20.04 -9.57
CA THR A 212 -10.98 -21.22 -8.75
C THR A 212 -11.19 -20.85 -7.28
N SER A 213 -12.15 -21.51 -6.64
CA SER A 213 -12.38 -21.38 -5.20
C SER A 213 -12.02 -22.70 -4.54
N THR A 214 -11.18 -22.65 -3.51
CA THR A 214 -10.74 -23.85 -2.80
C THR A 214 -10.56 -23.56 -1.32
N LYS A 215 -10.48 -24.64 -0.54
CA LYS A 215 -10.19 -24.57 0.90
C LYS A 215 -8.81 -25.12 1.17
N GLY A 216 -8.12 -24.48 2.09
CA GLY A 216 -6.77 -24.81 2.49
C GLY A 216 -6.62 -24.88 4.00
N SER A 217 -5.38 -24.94 4.44
CA SER A 217 -4.99 -24.75 5.84
C SER A 217 -3.67 -24.00 5.90
N PHE A 218 -3.40 -23.39 7.05
CA PHE A 218 -2.13 -22.76 7.32
C PHE A 218 -1.68 -23.07 8.74
N GLN A 219 -0.37 -23.02 8.97
CA GLN A 219 0.21 -23.12 10.30
C GLN A 219 1.41 -22.20 10.41
N VAL A 220 1.42 -21.35 11.44
CA VAL A 220 2.57 -20.52 11.79
C VAL A 220 3.47 -21.31 12.73
N LEU A 221 4.77 -21.35 12.44
CA LEU A 221 5.78 -21.99 13.29
C LEU A 221 6.74 -20.94 13.82
N ASN A 222 6.71 -20.71 15.13
CA ASN A 222 7.62 -19.84 15.88
C ASN A 222 7.76 -18.42 15.29
N ASN A 223 6.67 -17.85 14.72
CA ASN A 223 6.67 -16.55 14.02
C ASN A 223 7.70 -16.40 12.88
N ALA A 224 8.35 -17.49 12.46
CA ALA A 224 9.44 -17.47 11.49
C ALA A 224 9.12 -18.26 10.22
N LYS A 225 8.16 -19.19 10.28
CA LYS A 225 7.77 -20.00 9.13
C LYS A 225 6.26 -20.11 9.01
N LEU A 226 5.79 -20.25 7.78
CA LEU A 226 4.42 -20.52 7.45
C LEU A 226 4.37 -21.82 6.63
N ILE A 227 3.58 -22.79 7.08
CA ILE A 227 3.16 -23.92 6.26
C ILE A 227 1.83 -23.53 5.65
N PHE A 228 1.73 -23.65 4.33
CA PHE A 228 0.57 -23.23 3.56
C PHE A 228 0.11 -24.40 2.69
N GLU A 229 -1.13 -24.84 2.87
CA GLU A 229 -1.75 -25.86 2.03
C GLU A 229 -2.94 -25.23 1.29
N ALA A 230 -2.81 -25.08 -0.02
CA ALA A 230 -3.70 -24.27 -0.83
C ALA A 230 -4.74 -25.06 -1.63
N GLY A 231 -5.08 -26.28 -1.17
CA GLY A 231 -6.06 -27.15 -1.81
C GLY A 231 -5.76 -27.38 -3.30
N ASP A 232 -6.68 -26.95 -4.16
CA ASP A 232 -6.58 -27.14 -5.61
C ASP A 232 -5.50 -26.26 -6.26
N ILE A 233 -5.02 -25.21 -5.57
CA ILE A 233 -3.99 -24.28 -6.07
C ILE A 233 -2.61 -24.78 -5.60
N LYS A 234 -2.25 -26.01 -5.97
CA LYS A 234 -1.04 -26.71 -5.48
C LYS A 234 0.26 -25.96 -5.67
N GLN A 235 0.33 -25.07 -6.67
CA GLN A 235 1.53 -24.28 -6.98
C GLN A 235 2.02 -23.43 -5.81
N ILE A 236 1.12 -22.94 -4.94
CA ILE A 236 1.47 -22.12 -3.77
C ILE A 236 1.51 -22.93 -2.47
N SER A 237 1.16 -24.22 -2.49
CA SER A 237 1.36 -25.09 -1.33
C SER A 237 2.85 -25.26 -1.01
N GLY A 238 3.18 -25.29 0.27
CA GLY A 238 4.52 -25.58 0.75
C GLY A 238 4.86 -24.93 2.07
N LYS A 239 6.13 -25.05 2.44
CA LYS A 239 6.71 -24.43 3.62
C LYS A 239 7.51 -23.21 3.21
N TYR A 240 7.31 -22.11 3.92
CA TYR A 240 7.95 -20.83 3.65
C TYR A 240 8.58 -20.25 4.91
N ASN A 241 9.70 -19.57 4.76
CA ASN A 241 10.24 -18.64 5.75
C ASN A 241 9.50 -17.30 5.64
N ILE A 242 9.20 -16.69 6.78
CA ILE A 242 8.68 -15.33 6.87
C ILE A 242 9.90 -14.40 6.80
N SER A 243 10.18 -13.86 5.62
CA SER A 243 11.37 -13.03 5.37
C SER A 243 11.15 -11.56 5.69
N GLU A 244 9.91 -11.08 5.59
CA GLU A 244 9.53 -9.71 5.94
C GLU A 244 8.10 -9.73 6.48
N VAL A 245 7.85 -8.95 7.53
CA VAL A 245 6.52 -8.78 8.11
C VAL A 245 6.34 -7.34 8.57
N ASP A 246 5.17 -6.80 8.29
CA ASP A 246 4.67 -5.53 8.80
C ASP A 246 3.14 -5.63 9.00
N LEU A 247 2.50 -4.62 9.58
CA LEU A 247 1.08 -4.61 9.98
C LEU A 247 0.12 -4.90 8.82
N PHE A 248 0.49 -4.54 7.60
CA PHE A 248 -0.36 -4.68 6.41
C PHE A 248 0.26 -5.52 5.29
N GLN A 249 1.46 -6.07 5.49
CA GLN A 249 2.19 -6.78 4.45
C GLN A 249 3.07 -7.89 5.02
N MET A 250 3.28 -8.94 4.24
CA MET A 250 4.16 -10.05 4.61
C MET A 250 4.78 -10.69 3.38
N LYS A 251 6.10 -10.91 3.41
CA LYS A 251 6.84 -11.62 2.36
C LYS A 251 7.28 -12.98 2.86
N LEU A 252 6.98 -13.99 2.07
CA LEU A 252 7.34 -15.38 2.33
C LEU A 252 8.31 -15.87 1.25
N THR A 253 9.30 -16.66 1.66
CA THR A 253 10.27 -17.28 0.75
C THR A 253 10.29 -18.78 0.98
N LYS A 254 10.25 -19.57 -0.09
CA LYS A 254 10.11 -21.04 -0.01
C LYS A 254 11.31 -21.63 0.72
N VAL A 255 11.05 -22.60 1.60
CA VAL A 255 12.11 -23.37 2.25
C VAL A 255 12.64 -24.37 1.23
N ASN A 256 13.93 -24.26 0.92
CA ASN A 256 14.66 -25.24 0.12
C ASN A 256 14.71 -26.61 0.81
#